data_AF-A0A4Q0TYM1-F1
#
_entry.id   AF-A0A4Q0TYM1-F1
#
_cell.length_a   1.000
_cell.length_b   1.000
_cell.length_c   1.000
_cell.angle_alpha   90.00
_cell.angle_beta   90.00
_cell.angle_gamma   90.00
#
_symmetry.space_group_name_H-M   'P 1'
#
loop_
_entity.id
_entity.type
_entity.pdbx_description
1 polymer ?
#
loop_
_entity_poly.entity_id
_entity_poly.type
_entity_poly.pdbx_seq_one_letter_code
_entity_poly.pdbx_strand_id
1 'polypeptide(L)'
;MYGVIFYLTNITTKMKRITAGGIILGTIFLAACNHARQNGSYYVSGIVTNPQMEGRTIYLQDAIHSTTRYDSTQVIDCRFAFEGKINSPQVRELFIQENDSDRFPVTLPIVVEAGKISTQIGDVVQVEGTALNTEMMQFLLAIDQFREHDFSGKSVHEIKESFTGLLMEQIIKHASSPIGKYIYAAYGNKLSTGQRAIAKKNLGIN
;
A
#
# COMPACT_ATOMS: atom_id res chain seq x y z
N MET A 1 10.31 6.49 -9.74
CA MET A 1 9.23 5.56 -9.35
C MET A 1 9.80 4.16 -9.18
N TYR A 2 10.65 3.98 -8.16
CA TYR A 2 11.38 2.72 -7.88
C TYR A 2 11.13 2.20 -6.44
N GLY A 3 10.35 2.91 -5.62
CA GLY A 3 10.20 2.63 -4.19
C GLY A 3 9.42 1.35 -3.89
N VAL A 4 8.18 1.23 -4.41
CA VAL A 4 7.31 0.07 -4.14
C VAL A 4 7.87 -1.23 -4.74
N ILE A 5 8.55 -1.16 -5.90
CA ILE A 5 9.09 -2.32 -6.62
C ILE A 5 10.28 -2.96 -5.87
N PHE A 6 11.07 -2.18 -5.13
CA PHE A 6 12.28 -2.69 -4.48
C PHE A 6 12.05 -3.11 -3.02
N TYR A 7 11.13 -2.46 -2.29
CA TYR A 7 10.95 -2.72 -0.86
C TYR A 7 10.58 -4.19 -0.55
N LEU A 8 9.63 -4.75 -1.30
CA LEU A 8 9.26 -6.16 -1.14
C LEU A 8 10.36 -7.14 -1.64
N THR A 9 11.34 -6.67 -2.42
CA THR A 9 12.46 -7.50 -2.93
C THR A 9 13.54 -7.65 -1.83
N ASN A 10 13.66 -6.67 -0.94
CA ASN A 10 14.51 -6.78 0.25
C ASN A 10 13.90 -7.68 1.34
N ILE A 11 12.57 -7.71 1.50
CA ILE A 11 11.91 -8.65 2.43
C ILE A 11 12.15 -10.11 1.99
N THR A 12 11.97 -10.42 0.70
CA THR A 12 12.26 -11.76 0.15
C THR A 12 13.74 -12.14 0.27
N THR A 13 14.66 -11.18 0.20
CA THR A 13 16.10 -11.44 0.40
C THR A 13 16.48 -11.63 1.88
N LYS A 14 15.77 -10.95 2.80
CA LYS A 14 15.94 -11.12 4.26
C LYS A 14 15.23 -12.37 4.81
N MET A 15 14.21 -12.89 4.14
CA MET A 15 13.58 -14.19 4.46
C MET A 15 14.44 -15.39 4.02
N LYS A 16 15.69 -15.45 4.45
CA LYS A 16 16.44 -16.72 4.47
C LYS A 16 16.26 -17.40 5.82
N ARG A 17 15.35 -18.38 5.81
CA ARG A 17 15.17 -19.47 6.79
C ARG A 17 14.74 -19.05 8.20
N ILE A 18 13.42 -19.02 8.41
CA ILE A 18 12.85 -19.49 9.67
C ILE A 18 11.98 -20.69 9.32
N THR A 19 12.51 -21.88 9.54
CA THR A 19 11.79 -23.14 9.35
C THR A 19 11.18 -23.54 10.69
N ALA A 20 9.87 -23.80 10.66
CA ALA A 20 9.06 -24.56 11.61
C ALA A 20 8.77 -23.96 13.00
N GLY A 21 7.47 -23.79 13.28
CA GLY A 21 6.91 -23.90 14.62
C GLY A 21 5.85 -22.86 14.98
N GLY A 22 4.57 -23.24 14.87
CA GLY A 22 3.48 -22.56 15.58
C GLY A 22 2.35 -22.07 14.69
N ILE A 23 1.27 -22.85 14.62
CA ILE A 23 -0.06 -22.39 14.19
C ILE A 23 -0.53 -21.36 15.22
N ILE A 24 -0.56 -20.08 14.87
CA ILE A 24 -1.23 -19.06 15.67
C ILE A 24 -2.64 -18.88 15.12
N LEU A 25 -3.58 -19.49 15.84
CA LEU A 25 -5.00 -19.25 15.75
C LEU A 25 -5.28 -17.87 16.38
N GLY A 26 -5.65 -16.88 15.57
CA GLY A 26 -5.80 -15.48 16.01
C GLY A 26 -7.06 -14.81 15.48
N THR A 27 -8.16 -14.98 16.23
CA THR A 27 -9.30 -14.06 16.40
C THR A 27 -9.95 -13.42 15.16
N ILE A 28 -11.16 -13.90 14.84
CA ILE A 28 -12.16 -13.21 14.03
C ILE A 28 -12.57 -11.94 14.79
N PHE A 29 -12.05 -10.78 14.39
CA PHE A 29 -12.60 -9.50 14.81
C PHE A 29 -13.91 -9.26 14.06
N LEU A 30 -15.01 -9.19 14.82
CA LEU A 30 -16.30 -8.74 14.33
C LEU A 30 -16.11 -7.36 13.69
N ALA A 31 -16.43 -7.27 12.40
CA ALA A 31 -16.51 -6.01 11.68
C ALA A 31 -17.58 -5.13 12.35
N ALA A 32 -17.16 -4.25 13.24
CA ALA A 32 -18.01 -3.17 13.72
C ALA A 32 -18.27 -2.26 12.52
N CYS A 33 -19.48 -2.32 11.97
CA CYS A 33 -19.98 -1.35 11.00
C CYS A 33 -19.84 0.05 11.62
N ASN A 34 -18.81 0.78 11.20
CA ASN A 34 -18.53 2.12 11.67
C ASN A 34 -19.51 3.09 10.98
N HIS A 35 -20.80 3.01 11.32
CA HIS A 35 -21.84 3.98 10.96
C HIS A 35 -21.82 5.18 11.93
N ALA A 36 -20.64 5.57 12.41
CA ALA A 36 -20.44 6.90 12.93
C ALA A 36 -20.06 7.76 11.72
N ARG A 37 -20.98 8.63 11.27
CA ARG A 37 -20.65 9.71 10.33
C ARG A 37 -19.54 10.55 10.97
N GLN A 38 -18.28 10.20 10.73
CA GLN A 38 -17.16 11.07 11.04
C GLN A 38 -17.29 12.25 10.07
N ASN A 39 -17.35 13.47 10.61
CA ASN A 39 -17.56 14.72 9.88
C ASN A 39 -16.38 15.04 8.95
N GLY A 40 -16.14 14.21 7.94
CA GLY A 40 -14.96 14.24 7.09
C GLY A 40 -13.65 14.04 7.85
N SER A 41 -13.64 13.73 9.15
CA SER A 41 -12.39 13.53 9.89
C SER A 41 -11.82 12.14 9.67
N TYR A 42 -10.49 12.04 9.61
CA TYR A 42 -9.76 10.78 9.59
C TYR A 42 -8.82 10.71 10.79
N TYR A 43 -8.51 9.48 11.20
CA TYR A 43 -7.47 9.18 12.18
C TYR A 43 -6.68 7.97 11.68
N VAL A 44 -5.43 8.19 11.26
CA VAL A 44 -4.49 7.13 10.91
C VAL A 44 -3.63 6.87 12.13
N SER A 45 -3.57 5.62 12.60
CA SER A 45 -2.60 5.21 13.62
C SER A 45 -1.86 3.97 13.19
N GLY A 46 -0.62 3.84 13.63
CA GLY A 46 0.18 2.69 13.27
C GLY A 46 1.24 2.29 14.27
N ILE A 47 1.72 1.08 14.06
CA ILE A 47 2.86 0.48 14.75
C ILE A 47 4.01 0.39 13.75
N VAL A 48 5.19 0.80 14.18
CA VAL A 48 6.44 0.58 13.47
C VAL A 48 7.07 -0.70 13.98
N THR A 49 7.18 -1.71 13.13
CA THR A 49 7.58 -3.07 13.53
C THR A 49 9.09 -3.25 13.56
N ASN A 50 9.86 -2.36 12.91
CA ASN A 50 11.32 -2.33 13.00
C ASN A 50 11.75 -1.32 14.08
N PRO A 51 12.32 -1.76 15.23
CA PRO A 51 12.73 -0.86 16.31
C PRO A 51 13.82 0.16 15.94
N GLN A 52 14.57 -0.07 14.85
CA GLN A 52 15.57 0.89 14.36
C GLN A 52 14.95 2.22 13.87
N MET A 53 13.64 2.25 13.72
CA MET A 53 12.88 3.41 13.28
C MET A 53 12.31 4.25 14.43
N GLU A 54 12.56 3.87 15.68
CA GLU A 54 12.20 4.69 16.84
C GLU A 54 12.86 6.07 16.77
N GLY A 55 12.11 7.13 17.09
CA GLY A 55 12.56 8.52 17.00
C GLY A 55 12.72 9.07 15.58
N ARG A 56 12.48 8.26 14.54
CA ARG A 56 12.48 8.73 13.14
C ARG A 56 11.19 9.45 12.81
N THR A 57 11.26 10.33 11.82
CA THR A 57 10.06 11.01 11.28
C THR A 57 9.38 10.11 10.25
N ILE A 58 8.10 9.84 10.48
CA ILE A 58 7.21 9.25 9.49
C ILE A 58 6.41 10.36 8.81
N TYR A 59 6.25 10.24 7.50
CA TYR A 59 5.59 11.23 6.66
C TYR A 59 4.33 10.65 6.03
N LEU A 60 3.28 11.48 5.97
CA LEU A 60 2.15 11.27 5.09
C LEU A 60 2.39 12.09 3.82
N GLN A 61 2.61 11.42 2.69
CA GLN A 61 3.02 12.05 1.43
C GLN A 61 2.11 11.67 0.26
N ASP A 62 2.24 12.37 -0.87
CA ASP A 62 1.60 11.96 -2.10
C ASP A 62 2.20 10.64 -2.61
N ALA A 63 1.33 9.70 -2.98
CA ALA A 63 1.74 8.35 -3.36
C ALA A 63 2.37 8.26 -4.76
N ILE A 64 2.26 9.29 -5.58
CA ILE A 64 2.83 9.35 -6.93
C ILE A 64 3.96 10.39 -6.98
N HIS A 65 3.74 11.55 -6.37
CA HIS A 65 4.66 12.69 -6.30
C HIS A 65 5.32 12.77 -4.93
N SER A 66 6.27 11.87 -4.67
CA SER A 66 6.93 11.70 -3.37
C SER A 66 7.70 12.92 -2.84
N THR A 67 7.69 14.06 -3.52
CA THR A 67 8.21 15.35 -3.01
C THR A 67 7.15 16.14 -2.24
N THR A 68 5.87 15.83 -2.43
CA THR A 68 4.75 16.52 -1.77
C THR A 68 4.46 15.87 -0.43
N ARG A 69 4.69 16.62 0.67
CA ARG A 69 4.42 16.20 2.05
C ARG A 69 3.12 16.85 2.53
N TYR A 70 2.21 16.06 3.08
CA TYR A 70 0.96 16.54 3.67
C TYR A 70 1.08 16.71 5.18
N ASP A 71 1.75 15.78 5.84
CA ASP A 71 1.94 15.79 7.29
C ASP A 71 3.19 14.98 7.68
N SER A 72 3.63 15.13 8.92
CA SER A 72 4.73 14.37 9.51
C SER A 72 4.59 14.27 11.02
N THR A 73 5.02 13.16 11.59
CA THR A 73 5.14 12.99 13.05
C THR A 73 6.35 12.13 13.39
N GLN A 74 6.76 12.13 14.66
CA GLN A 74 7.80 11.23 15.14
C GLN A 74 7.22 9.88 15.52
N VAL A 75 8.01 8.83 15.32
CA VAL A 75 7.76 7.52 15.89
C VAL A 75 8.18 7.55 17.36
N ILE A 76 7.22 7.33 18.26
CA ILE A 76 7.41 7.30 19.71
C ILE A 76 6.79 6.01 20.24
N ASP A 77 7.55 5.25 21.03
CA ASP A 77 7.16 3.93 21.54
C ASP A 77 6.72 2.97 20.41
N CYS A 78 7.45 2.99 19.29
CA CYS A 78 7.14 2.28 18.05
C CYS A 78 5.76 2.61 17.47
N ARG A 79 5.20 3.81 17.76
CA ARG A 79 3.87 4.21 17.31
C ARG A 79 3.88 5.59 16.67
N PHE A 80 2.89 5.82 15.82
CA PHE A 80 2.63 7.12 15.23
C PHE A 80 1.13 7.33 15.02
N ALA A 81 0.72 8.58 14.87
CA ALA A 81 -0.64 8.92 14.47
C ALA A 81 -0.69 10.20 13.63
N PHE A 82 -1.67 10.24 12.73
CA PHE A 82 -2.07 11.42 11.97
C PHE A 82 -3.57 11.61 12.15
N GLU A 83 -4.00 12.86 12.23
CA GLU A 83 -5.42 13.19 12.26
C GLU A 83 -5.69 14.41 11.40
N GLY A 84 -6.88 14.49 10.83
CA GLY A 84 -7.23 15.62 10.00
C GLY A 84 -8.63 15.54 9.44
N LYS A 85 -8.91 16.42 8.48
CA LYS A 85 -10.16 16.44 7.72
C LYS A 85 -9.89 16.13 6.25
N ILE A 86 -10.85 15.46 5.63
CA ILE A 86 -10.84 15.05 4.25
C ILE A 86 -12.26 15.07 3.69
N ASN A 87 -12.41 15.60 2.48
CA ASN A 87 -13.71 15.76 1.82
C ASN A 87 -14.04 14.59 0.88
N SER A 88 -13.02 13.85 0.43
CA SER A 88 -13.16 12.69 -0.43
C SER A 88 -11.99 11.73 -0.23
N PRO A 89 -12.19 10.40 -0.31
CA PRO A 89 -11.12 9.43 -0.16
C PRO A 89 -9.96 9.65 -1.14
N GLN A 90 -8.72 9.60 -0.66
CA GLN A 90 -7.53 9.79 -1.49
C GLN A 90 -6.42 8.82 -1.11
N VAL A 91 -5.69 8.30 -2.10
CA VAL A 91 -4.50 7.50 -1.83
C VAL A 91 -3.35 8.40 -1.42
N ARG A 92 -2.68 8.01 -0.32
CA ARG A 92 -1.45 8.62 0.22
C ARG A 92 -0.45 7.53 0.52
N GLU A 93 0.78 7.92 0.74
CA GLU A 93 1.85 6.99 1.11
C GLU A 93 2.38 7.36 2.50
N LEU A 94 2.46 6.37 3.37
CA LEU A 94 3.28 6.44 4.57
C LEU A 94 4.72 6.17 4.17
N PHE A 95 5.61 7.05 4.59
CA PHE A 95 7.03 6.99 4.24
C PHE A 95 7.89 7.19 5.48
N ILE A 96 8.83 6.28 5.70
CA ILE A 96 9.81 6.36 6.78
C ILE A 96 11.16 5.82 6.31
N GLN A 97 12.23 6.51 6.69
CA GLN A 97 13.60 6.09 6.41
C GLN A 97 14.23 5.50 7.67
N GLU A 98 14.84 4.32 7.53
CA GLU A 98 15.60 3.71 8.62
C GLU A 98 16.81 4.57 9.00
N ASN A 99 17.47 5.18 8.01
CA ASN A 99 18.56 6.12 8.20
C ASN A 99 18.64 7.14 7.06
N ASP A 100 19.44 8.21 7.22
CA ASP A 100 19.51 9.31 6.25
C ASP A 100 20.18 8.91 4.92
N SER A 101 20.92 7.79 4.93
CA SER A 101 21.55 7.20 3.74
C SER A 101 20.73 6.03 3.15
N ASP A 102 19.50 5.85 3.63
CA ASP A 102 18.68 4.71 3.26
C ASP A 102 18.29 4.79 1.80
N ARG A 103 18.80 3.83 1.01
CA ARG A 103 18.50 3.69 -0.42
C ARG A 103 17.12 3.08 -0.65
N PHE A 104 16.52 2.47 0.37
CA PHE A 104 15.28 1.71 0.28
C PHE A 104 14.34 2.04 1.43
N PRO A 105 13.75 3.26 1.42
CA PRO A 105 12.80 3.68 2.44
C PRO A 105 11.61 2.71 2.54
N VAL A 106 11.04 2.62 3.73
CA VAL A 106 9.79 1.88 3.95
C VAL A 106 8.61 2.73 3.53
N THR A 107 7.69 2.09 2.83
CA THR A 107 6.67 2.75 2.03
C THR A 107 5.39 1.93 2.09
N LEU A 108 4.26 2.53 2.49
CA LEU A 108 2.95 1.87 2.53
C LEU A 108 1.87 2.79 1.95
N PRO A 109 1.28 2.48 0.78
CA PRO A 109 0.13 3.21 0.28
C PRO A 109 -1.12 2.89 1.11
N ILE A 110 -1.82 3.94 1.53
CA ILE A 110 -3.07 3.86 2.30
C ILE A 110 -4.13 4.72 1.62
N VAL A 111 -5.40 4.42 1.89
CA VAL A 111 -6.51 5.31 1.52
C VAL A 111 -6.86 6.16 2.72
N VAL A 112 -6.54 7.45 2.66
CA VAL A 112 -7.03 8.41 3.67
C VAL A 112 -8.50 8.67 3.36
N GLU A 113 -9.37 8.28 4.29
CA GLU A 113 -10.81 8.45 4.22
C GLU A 113 -11.37 8.67 5.63
N ALA A 114 -12.61 9.14 5.71
CA ALA A 114 -13.24 9.37 7.01
C ALA A 114 -13.35 8.04 7.78
N GLY A 115 -12.83 8.00 9.00
CA GLY A 115 -12.73 6.77 9.77
C GLY A 115 -11.43 6.62 10.55
N LYS A 116 -11.35 5.50 11.27
CA LYS A 116 -10.11 5.05 11.93
C LYS A 116 -9.40 4.08 11.00
N ILE A 117 -8.13 4.35 10.72
CA ILE A 117 -7.26 3.57 9.85
C ILE A 117 -6.11 3.05 10.70
N SER A 118 -5.89 1.74 10.68
CA SER A 118 -4.83 1.07 11.43
C SER A 118 -3.76 0.56 10.48
N THR A 119 -2.48 0.75 10.83
CA THR A 119 -1.34 0.41 9.98
C THR A 119 -0.24 -0.31 10.75
N GLN A 120 0.49 -1.17 10.05
CA GLN A 120 1.79 -1.68 10.46
C GLN A 120 2.79 -1.37 9.36
N ILE A 121 3.97 -0.86 9.72
CA ILE A 121 5.01 -0.48 8.77
C ILE A 121 6.39 -0.87 9.31
N GLY A 122 7.29 -1.38 8.46
CA GLY A 122 8.58 -1.94 8.87
C GLY A 122 8.74 -3.35 8.31
N ASP A 123 9.13 -4.31 9.15
CA ASP A 123 9.23 -5.72 8.76
C ASP A 123 7.89 -6.33 8.36
N VAL A 124 6.80 -5.82 8.95
CA VAL A 124 5.42 -6.12 8.54
C VAL A 124 4.79 -4.87 7.95
N VAL A 125 4.10 -5.04 6.81
CA VAL A 125 3.37 -3.99 6.11
C VAL A 125 1.91 -4.39 6.00
N GLN A 126 1.02 -3.65 6.67
CA GLN A 126 -0.42 -3.91 6.70
C GLN A 126 -1.22 -2.61 6.84
N VAL A 127 -2.41 -2.57 6.24
CA VAL A 127 -3.38 -1.49 6.47
C VAL A 127 -4.81 -2.03 6.56
N GLU A 128 -5.60 -1.49 7.48
CA GLU A 128 -6.99 -1.89 7.73
C GLU A 128 -7.80 -0.78 8.42
N GLY A 129 -9.03 -1.09 8.84
CA GLY A 129 -9.91 -0.21 9.62
C GLY A 129 -11.04 0.43 8.83
N THR A 130 -10.93 0.45 7.49
CA THR A 130 -11.98 0.93 6.58
C THR A 130 -12.05 0.07 5.32
N ALA A 131 -13.18 0.15 4.59
CA ALA A 131 -13.42 -0.68 3.42
C ALA A 131 -12.38 -0.43 2.30
N LEU A 132 -12.03 0.83 2.00
CA LEU A 132 -11.05 1.10 0.94
C LEU A 132 -9.63 0.69 1.35
N ASN A 133 -9.31 0.72 2.64
CA ASN A 133 -8.02 0.22 3.11
C ASN A 133 -7.93 -1.32 3.07
N THR A 134 -9.02 -2.03 3.35
CA THR A 134 -9.08 -3.48 3.11
C THR A 134 -8.85 -3.82 1.64
N GLU A 135 -9.50 -3.08 0.73
CA GLU A 135 -9.31 -3.25 -0.72
C GLU A 135 -7.88 -2.89 -1.16
N MET A 136 -7.28 -1.83 -0.60
CA MET A 136 -5.87 -1.48 -0.85
C MET A 136 -4.95 -2.62 -0.41
N MET A 137 -5.18 -3.18 0.78
CA MET A 137 -4.38 -4.30 1.27
C MET A 137 -4.51 -5.54 0.37
N GLN A 138 -5.72 -5.85 -0.11
CA GLN A 138 -5.94 -6.94 -1.06
C GLN A 138 -5.16 -6.73 -2.37
N PHE A 139 -5.13 -5.50 -2.89
CA PHE A 139 -4.31 -5.17 -4.05
C PHE A 139 -2.82 -5.40 -3.79
N LEU A 140 -2.30 -4.93 -2.64
CA LEU A 140 -0.90 -5.13 -2.26
C LEU A 140 -0.55 -6.62 -2.15
N LEU A 141 -1.42 -7.42 -1.53
CA LEU A 141 -1.27 -8.87 -1.45
C LEU A 141 -1.28 -9.54 -2.82
N ALA A 142 -2.13 -9.09 -3.75
CA ALA A 142 -2.17 -9.65 -5.10
C ALA A 142 -0.86 -9.38 -5.86
N ILE A 143 -0.26 -8.20 -5.69
CA ILE A 143 1.06 -7.87 -6.25
C ILE A 143 2.15 -8.73 -5.62
N ASP A 144 2.09 -8.95 -4.31
CA ASP A 144 3.09 -9.77 -3.61
C ASP A 144 3.00 -11.24 -4.01
N GLN A 145 1.80 -11.81 -4.03
CA GLN A 145 1.54 -13.17 -4.52
C GLN A 145 2.00 -13.36 -5.96
N PHE A 146 1.81 -12.36 -6.83
CA PHE A 146 2.34 -12.42 -8.19
C PHE A 146 3.86 -12.48 -8.21
N ARG A 147 4.54 -11.74 -7.32
CA ARG A 147 6.01 -11.70 -7.24
C ARG A 147 6.62 -12.97 -6.66
N GLU A 148 5.92 -13.62 -5.73
CA GLU A 148 6.32 -14.89 -5.14
C GLU A 148 5.95 -16.10 -6.01
N HIS A 149 5.15 -15.90 -7.06
CA HIS A 149 4.75 -16.96 -7.96
C HIS A 149 5.96 -17.57 -8.69
N ASP A 150 5.98 -18.90 -8.78
CA ASP A 150 7.00 -19.62 -9.53
C ASP A 150 6.72 -19.54 -11.03
N PHE A 151 7.55 -18.81 -11.76
CA PHE A 151 7.49 -18.68 -13.21
C PHE A 151 8.45 -19.62 -13.94
N SER A 152 8.92 -20.70 -13.31
CA SER A 152 9.80 -21.69 -13.94
C SER A 152 9.22 -22.19 -15.26
N GLY A 153 10.01 -22.09 -16.33
CA GLY A 153 9.59 -22.49 -17.69
C GLY A 153 8.74 -21.45 -18.45
N LYS A 154 8.46 -20.28 -17.87
CA LYS A 154 7.76 -19.17 -18.55
C LYS A 154 8.74 -18.19 -19.18
N SER A 155 8.38 -17.68 -20.36
CA SER A 155 9.11 -16.59 -21.00
C SER A 155 8.86 -15.25 -20.31
N VAL A 156 9.80 -14.32 -20.45
CA VAL A 156 9.63 -12.94 -19.95
C VAL A 156 8.40 -12.26 -20.54
N HIS A 157 8.02 -12.61 -21.78
CA HIS A 157 6.82 -12.10 -22.42
C HIS A 157 5.55 -12.56 -21.69
N GLU A 158 5.42 -13.87 -21.45
CA GLU A 158 4.28 -14.43 -20.72
C GLU A 158 4.15 -13.81 -19.32
N ILE A 159 5.26 -13.64 -18.60
CA ILE A 159 5.25 -13.03 -17.26
C ILE A 159 4.76 -11.58 -17.33
N LYS A 160 5.22 -10.80 -18.32
CA LYS A 160 4.74 -9.42 -18.54
C LYS A 160 3.26 -9.39 -18.87
N GLU A 161 2.78 -10.28 -19.72
CA GLU A 161 1.37 -10.38 -20.07
C GLU A 161 0.52 -10.69 -18.84
N SER A 162 0.88 -11.71 -18.06
CA SER A 162 0.20 -12.04 -16.81
C SER A 162 0.18 -10.86 -15.82
N PHE A 163 1.31 -10.15 -15.68
CA PHE A 163 1.38 -8.99 -14.80
C PHE A 163 0.47 -7.85 -15.26
N THR A 164 0.48 -7.53 -16.56
CA THR A 164 -0.42 -6.50 -17.09
C THR A 164 -1.89 -6.91 -17.04
N GLY A 165 -2.19 -8.20 -17.14
CA GLY A 165 -3.52 -8.77 -16.92
C GLY A 165 -4.02 -8.50 -15.50
N LEU A 166 -3.19 -8.84 -14.49
CA LEU A 166 -3.47 -8.53 -13.09
C LEU A 166 -3.71 -7.02 -12.87
N LEU A 167 -2.84 -6.17 -13.41
CA LEU A 167 -3.01 -4.72 -13.29
C LEU A 167 -4.32 -4.23 -13.89
N MET A 168 -4.70 -4.74 -15.07
CA MET A 168 -5.97 -4.38 -15.72
C MET A 168 -7.18 -4.84 -14.91
N GLU A 169 -7.15 -6.05 -14.38
CA GLU A 169 -8.21 -6.57 -13.50
C GLU A 169 -8.39 -5.66 -12.28
N GLN A 170 -7.30 -5.30 -11.60
CA GLN A 170 -7.34 -4.45 -10.41
C GLN A 170 -7.80 -3.02 -10.75
N ILE A 171 -7.36 -2.45 -11.88
CA ILE A 171 -7.83 -1.14 -12.35
C ILE A 171 -9.35 -1.15 -12.58
N ILE A 172 -9.87 -2.20 -13.23
CA ILE A 172 -11.30 -2.31 -13.54
C ILE A 172 -12.11 -2.55 -12.26
N LYS A 173 -11.67 -3.47 -11.41
CA LYS A 173 -12.28 -3.75 -10.08
C LYS A 173 -12.43 -2.46 -9.27
N HIS A 174 -11.40 -1.61 -9.29
CA HIS A 174 -11.33 -0.39 -8.50
C HIS A 174 -11.70 0.89 -9.25
N ALA A 175 -12.37 0.78 -10.40
CA ALA A 175 -12.63 1.91 -11.30
C ALA A 175 -13.42 3.07 -10.65
N SER A 176 -14.30 2.77 -9.69
CA SER A 176 -15.13 3.73 -8.96
C SER A 176 -14.45 4.31 -7.71
N SER A 177 -13.21 3.91 -7.40
CA SER A 177 -12.49 4.27 -6.18
C SER A 177 -11.17 5.00 -6.49
N PRO A 178 -10.57 5.73 -5.53
CA PRO A 178 -9.25 6.36 -5.75
C PRO A 178 -8.14 5.32 -5.97
N ILE A 179 -8.34 4.06 -5.56
CA ILE A 179 -7.38 2.96 -5.72
C ILE A 179 -7.11 2.70 -7.20
N GLY A 180 -8.14 2.62 -8.05
CA GLY A 180 -7.96 2.36 -9.48
C GLY A 180 -7.12 3.43 -10.19
N LYS A 181 -7.34 4.71 -9.82
CA LYS A 181 -6.56 5.84 -10.34
C LYS A 181 -5.10 5.77 -9.86
N TYR A 182 -4.89 5.40 -8.60
CA TYR A 182 -3.56 5.16 -8.05
C TYR A 182 -2.83 4.04 -8.79
N ILE A 183 -3.47 2.88 -8.99
CA ILE A 183 -2.86 1.75 -9.71
C ILE A 183 -2.46 2.17 -11.12
N TYR A 184 -3.33 2.88 -11.84
CA TYR A 184 -3.01 3.39 -13.17
C TYR A 184 -1.85 4.40 -13.15
N ALA A 185 -1.82 5.34 -12.20
CA ALA A 185 -0.72 6.29 -12.10
C ALA A 185 0.61 5.61 -11.75
N ALA A 186 0.60 4.63 -10.85
CA ALA A 186 1.77 3.91 -10.39
C ALA A 186 2.33 2.91 -11.42
N TYR A 187 1.46 2.22 -12.14
CA TYR A 187 1.84 1.07 -12.98
C TYR A 187 1.45 1.22 -14.44
N GLY A 188 0.74 2.28 -14.83
CA GLY A 188 0.24 2.48 -16.19
C GLY A 188 1.33 2.52 -17.27
N ASN A 189 2.58 2.81 -16.90
CA ASN A 189 3.73 2.73 -17.80
C ASN A 189 4.10 1.29 -18.22
N LYS A 190 3.59 0.27 -17.52
CA LYS A 190 3.75 -1.15 -17.86
C LYS A 190 2.71 -1.64 -18.87
N LEU A 191 1.60 -0.90 -19.02
CA LEU A 191 0.50 -1.25 -19.89
C LEU A 191 0.78 -0.86 -21.35
N SER A 192 0.29 -1.67 -22.29
CA SER A 192 0.28 -1.31 -23.70
C SER A 192 -0.59 -0.08 -23.99
N THR A 193 -0.43 0.55 -25.15
CA THR A 193 -1.27 1.69 -25.57
C THR A 193 -2.77 1.35 -25.55
N GLY A 194 -3.14 0.16 -26.02
CA GLY A 194 -4.54 -0.30 -25.98
C GLY A 194 -5.06 -0.48 -24.56
N GLN A 195 -4.31 -1.17 -23.69
CA GLN A 195 -4.67 -1.33 -22.27
C GLN A 195 -4.80 0.02 -21.56
N ARG A 196 -3.90 0.98 -21.82
CA ARG A 196 -3.98 2.33 -21.24
C ARG A 196 -5.26 3.06 -21.66
N ALA A 197 -5.69 2.93 -22.92
CA ALA A 197 -6.93 3.52 -23.40
C ALA A 197 -8.15 2.92 -22.69
N ILE A 198 -8.17 1.60 -22.52
CA ILE A 198 -9.23 0.88 -21.79
C ILE A 198 -9.25 1.33 -20.31
N ALA A 199 -8.09 1.36 -19.66
CA ALA A 199 -7.95 1.79 -18.26
C ALA A 199 -8.46 3.23 -18.07
N LYS A 200 -8.00 4.18 -18.90
CA LYS A 200 -8.44 5.58 -18.86
C LYS A 200 -9.96 5.71 -18.99
N LYS A 201 -10.56 5.00 -19.96
CA LYS A 201 -12.01 5.00 -20.17
C LYS A 201 -12.77 4.53 -18.93
N ASN A 202 -12.34 3.42 -18.32
CA ASN A 202 -12.98 2.90 -17.10
C ASN A 202 -12.81 3.82 -15.89
N LEU A 203 -11.66 4.50 -15.79
CA LEU A 203 -11.35 5.40 -14.69
C LEU A 203 -11.91 6.81 -14.84
N GLY A 204 -12.54 7.13 -15.98
CA GLY A 204 -12.99 8.48 -16.32
C GLY A 204 -11.84 9.48 -16.39
N ILE A 205 -10.66 9.05 -16.87
CA ILE A 205 -9.48 9.90 -17.09
C ILE A 205 -9.46 10.31 -18.56
N ASN A 206 -9.45 11.62 -18.81
CA ASN A 206 -9.31 12.17 -20.16
C ASN A 206 -7.84 12.08 -20.65
#